data_AF-A0A926C2E5-F1
#
_entry.id   AF-A0A926C2E5-F1
#
_cell.length_a   1.000
_cell.length_b   1.000
_cell.length_c   1.000
_cell.angle_alpha   90.00
_cell.angle_beta   90.00
_cell.angle_gamma   90.00
#
_symmetry.space_group_name_H-M   'P 1'
#
loop_
_entity.id
_entity.type
_entity.pdbx_description
1 polymer ?
#
loop_
_entity_poly.entity_id
_entity_poly.type
_entity_poly.pdbx_seq_one_letter_code
_entity_poly.pdbx_strand_id
1 'polypeptide(L)'
;SNVYHLSRYMLGLMRSELVSPATSNTMWTAQTLNNGTATGFGLGLKVDQSSGDLGVWHDGVITDHSHALMDFFPNQQLGIVLMTNDGRVDNIAMPILIKLKQDLLDQVRCPESRTFVGTGIWGRDLTYEAADFIEAYAFQIGDSKVVFDAGNTIRLKPGFRALEGTQFKAIIDGCGGTTTPAMARKSFEAGVESGNQPVPPKKAASFAERSSTEQPLHLMPNPFRDVVKMAYTVKQTSTVNLVLYNVQGNEVGRPVNNELKSAGAYQVEFDGRALPDGMYLYRLQIGTETVNGKLIKTQ
;
A
#
# COMPACT_ATOMS: atom_id res chain seq x y z
N SER A 1 -9.47 11.01 1.22
CA SER A 1 -8.02 10.74 1.08
C SER A 1 -7.56 11.20 -0.30
N ASN A 2 -6.36 10.87 -0.79
CA ASN A 2 -6.04 10.94 -2.22
C ASN A 2 -5.35 9.62 -2.66
N VAL A 3 -5.16 9.42 -3.96
CA VAL A 3 -4.58 8.18 -4.51
C VAL A 3 -3.21 7.86 -3.91
N TYR A 4 -2.35 8.86 -3.72
CA TYR A 4 -1.04 8.69 -3.11
C TYR A 4 -1.12 8.22 -1.66
N HIS A 5 -1.97 8.85 -0.84
CA HIS A 5 -2.15 8.47 0.56
C HIS A 5 -2.70 7.05 0.71
N LEU A 6 -3.69 6.67 -0.09
CA LEU A 6 -4.25 5.31 -0.07
C LEU A 6 -3.21 4.28 -0.54
N SER A 7 -2.41 4.61 -1.55
CA SER A 7 -1.33 3.74 -2.02
C SER A 7 -0.26 3.53 -0.95
N ARG A 8 0.13 4.60 -0.23
CA ARG A 8 1.07 4.52 0.90
C ARG A 8 0.50 3.73 2.08
N TYR A 9 -0.79 3.89 2.37
CA TYR A 9 -1.49 3.11 3.38
C TYR A 9 -1.48 1.62 3.05
N MET A 10 -1.84 1.24 1.83
CA MET A 10 -1.80 -0.15 1.36
C MET A 10 -0.39 -0.73 1.45
N LEU A 11 0.63 0.00 0.96
CA LEU A 11 2.03 -0.42 1.05
C LEU A 11 2.47 -0.62 2.52
N GLY A 12 2.08 0.30 3.40
CA GLY A 12 2.40 0.21 4.82
C GLY A 12 1.75 -1.00 5.51
N LEU A 13 0.53 -1.39 5.11
CA LEU A 13 -0.11 -2.63 5.57
C LEU A 13 0.62 -3.87 5.03
N MET A 14 0.86 -3.93 3.72
CA MET A 14 1.50 -5.08 3.07
C MET A 14 2.92 -5.33 3.59
N ARG A 15 3.64 -4.29 4.00
CA ARG A 15 5.00 -4.37 4.54
C ARG A 15 5.05 -4.50 6.06
N SER A 16 3.90 -4.59 6.72
CA SER A 16 3.80 -4.59 8.18
C SER A 16 4.50 -3.38 8.84
N GLU A 17 4.49 -2.23 8.16
CA GLU A 17 5.00 -0.95 8.69
C GLU A 17 3.96 -0.28 9.61
N LEU A 18 2.67 -0.54 9.40
CA LEU A 18 1.57 0.06 10.16
C LEU A 18 1.06 -0.83 11.30
N VAL A 19 1.10 -2.15 11.11
CA VAL A 19 0.65 -3.14 12.10
C VAL A 19 1.56 -4.36 12.03
N SER A 20 1.57 -5.17 13.09
CA SER A 20 2.41 -6.37 13.14
C SER A 20 2.09 -7.36 12.00
N PRO A 21 3.02 -8.25 11.60
CA PRO A 21 2.74 -9.28 10.60
C PRO A 21 1.55 -10.18 10.99
N ALA A 22 1.42 -10.53 12.28
CA ALA A 22 0.28 -11.31 12.79
C ALA A 22 -1.05 -10.56 12.67
N THR A 23 -1.05 -9.25 12.97
CA THR A 23 -2.22 -8.39 12.80
C THR A 23 -2.60 -8.26 11.33
N SER A 24 -1.61 -8.00 10.47
CA SER A 24 -1.81 -7.92 9.02
C SER A 24 -2.43 -9.21 8.49
N ASN A 25 -1.89 -10.36 8.91
CA ASN A 25 -2.43 -11.67 8.54
C ASN A 25 -3.90 -11.84 8.94
N THR A 26 -4.26 -11.37 10.14
CA THR A 26 -5.64 -11.40 10.62
C THR A 26 -6.55 -10.48 9.81
N MET A 27 -6.06 -9.30 9.40
CA MET A 27 -6.83 -8.34 8.60
C MET A 27 -7.32 -8.90 7.27
N TRP A 28 -6.56 -9.81 6.66
CA TRP A 28 -6.93 -10.48 5.41
C TRP A 28 -7.24 -11.97 5.58
N THR A 29 -7.53 -12.41 6.81
CA THR A 29 -8.11 -13.72 7.08
C THR A 29 -9.62 -13.60 7.18
N ALA A 30 -10.35 -14.36 6.37
CA ALA A 30 -11.80 -14.45 6.44
C ALA A 30 -12.29 -14.78 7.86
N GLN A 31 -13.17 -13.95 8.41
CA GLN A 31 -13.77 -14.15 9.72
C GLN A 31 -14.93 -15.14 9.61
N THR A 32 -15.29 -15.77 10.73
CA THR A 32 -16.44 -16.69 10.82
C THR A 32 -17.57 -16.06 11.64
N LEU A 33 -18.81 -16.32 11.23
CA LEU A 33 -19.99 -15.96 12.01
C LEU A 33 -20.15 -16.93 13.20
N ASN A 34 -21.01 -16.56 14.16
CA ASN A 34 -21.30 -17.39 15.34
C ASN A 34 -21.80 -18.81 15.00
N ASN A 35 -22.34 -19.01 13.79
CA ASN A 35 -22.81 -20.30 13.29
C ASN A 35 -21.73 -21.10 12.53
N GLY A 36 -20.47 -20.64 12.54
CA GLY A 36 -19.34 -21.27 11.83
C GLY A 36 -19.23 -20.94 10.35
N THR A 37 -20.15 -20.16 9.78
CA THR A 37 -20.10 -19.79 8.35
C THR A 37 -18.96 -18.83 8.10
N ALA A 38 -18.09 -19.13 7.13
CA ALA A 38 -17.03 -18.23 6.69
C ALA A 38 -17.62 -17.00 5.97
N THR A 39 -17.06 -15.83 6.26
CA THR A 39 -17.41 -14.57 5.60
C THR A 39 -16.40 -14.26 4.50
N GLY A 40 -16.79 -13.42 3.53
CA GLY A 40 -15.85 -12.83 2.57
C GLY A 40 -15.06 -11.65 3.13
N PHE A 41 -15.03 -11.47 4.46
CA PHE A 41 -14.46 -10.29 5.11
C PHE A 41 -13.43 -10.69 6.15
N GLY A 42 -12.28 -10.02 6.13
CA GLY A 42 -11.36 -9.98 7.24
C GLY A 42 -11.67 -8.82 8.19
N LEU A 43 -10.65 -8.26 8.82
CA LEU A 43 -10.81 -7.09 9.68
C LEU A 43 -10.72 -5.80 8.85
N GLY A 44 -11.88 -5.30 8.44
CA GLY A 44 -12.00 -4.03 7.69
C GLY A 44 -11.61 -4.12 6.21
N LEU A 45 -11.46 -5.33 5.67
CA LEU A 45 -11.15 -5.60 4.28
C LEU A 45 -12.00 -6.79 3.79
N LYS A 46 -12.40 -6.76 2.52
CA LYS A 46 -12.93 -7.93 1.82
C LYS A 46 -11.76 -8.81 1.39
N VAL A 47 -11.96 -10.13 1.44
CA VAL A 47 -10.96 -11.13 1.06
C VAL A 47 -11.42 -11.82 -0.21
N ASP A 48 -10.54 -11.88 -1.19
CA ASP A 48 -10.74 -12.53 -2.47
C ASP A 48 -9.61 -13.56 -2.71
N GLN A 49 -9.98 -14.82 -2.90
CA GLN A 49 -9.05 -15.90 -3.24
C GLN A 49 -9.40 -16.56 -4.59
N SER A 50 -10.33 -15.98 -5.35
CA SER A 50 -10.84 -16.57 -6.59
C SER A 50 -9.79 -16.69 -7.71
N SER A 51 -8.77 -15.84 -7.67
CA SER A 51 -7.69 -15.78 -8.67
C SER A 51 -6.49 -16.70 -8.39
N GLY A 52 -6.56 -17.50 -7.31
CA GLY A 52 -5.44 -18.29 -6.79
C GLY A 52 -4.42 -17.46 -5.98
N ASP A 53 -4.45 -16.13 -6.10
CA ASP A 53 -3.74 -15.22 -5.20
C ASP A 53 -4.66 -14.69 -4.10
N LEU A 54 -4.06 -14.43 -2.95
CA LEU A 54 -4.71 -13.69 -1.86
C LEU A 54 -4.83 -12.22 -2.27
N GLY A 55 -6.01 -11.83 -2.73
CA GLY A 55 -6.42 -10.45 -2.92
C GLY A 55 -7.21 -9.95 -1.72
N VAL A 56 -7.04 -8.67 -1.40
CA VAL A 56 -7.90 -7.95 -0.47
C VAL A 56 -8.25 -6.59 -1.00
N TRP A 57 -9.47 -6.15 -0.67
CA TRP A 57 -9.97 -4.90 -1.20
C TRP A 57 -10.97 -4.23 -0.27
N HIS A 58 -11.14 -2.94 -0.46
CA HIS A 58 -12.18 -2.16 0.18
C HIS A 58 -12.59 -1.02 -0.74
N ASP A 59 -13.89 -0.82 -0.85
CA ASP A 59 -14.50 0.23 -1.66
C ASP A 59 -15.35 1.17 -0.80
N GLY A 60 -15.59 2.36 -1.33
CA GLY A 60 -16.49 3.34 -0.77
C GLY A 60 -17.15 4.11 -1.90
N VAL A 61 -18.48 4.02 -1.97
CA VAL A 61 -19.28 4.69 -3.00
C VAL A 61 -20.19 5.71 -2.32
N ILE A 62 -20.17 6.94 -2.84
CA ILE A 62 -21.21 7.94 -2.62
C ILE A 62 -21.90 8.09 -3.97
N THR A 63 -23.14 7.63 -4.05
CA THR A 63 -23.96 7.65 -5.27
C THR A 63 -23.93 9.03 -5.92
N ASP A 64 -23.70 9.07 -7.24
CA ASP A 64 -23.59 10.29 -8.06
C ASP A 64 -22.47 11.28 -7.68
N HIS A 65 -21.55 10.92 -6.78
CA HIS A 65 -20.50 11.85 -6.32
C HIS A 65 -19.09 11.29 -6.42
N SER A 66 -18.85 10.08 -5.89
CA SER A 66 -17.49 9.53 -5.86
C SER A 66 -17.46 8.04 -5.62
N HIS A 67 -16.45 7.39 -6.18
CA HIS A 67 -16.09 6.02 -5.84
C HIS A 67 -14.59 5.99 -5.51
N ALA A 68 -14.23 5.42 -4.37
CA ALA A 68 -12.86 5.08 -4.02
C ALA A 68 -12.73 3.57 -3.82
N LEU A 69 -11.71 2.97 -4.41
CA LEU A 69 -11.40 1.56 -4.29
C LEU A 69 -9.91 1.38 -4.00
N MET A 70 -9.62 0.49 -3.06
CA MET A 70 -8.30 -0.07 -2.82
C MET A 70 -8.39 -1.58 -3.08
N ASP A 71 -7.54 -2.10 -3.94
CA ASP A 71 -7.45 -3.53 -4.24
C ASP A 71 -5.98 -3.92 -4.30
N PHE A 72 -5.56 -4.91 -3.51
CA PHE A 72 -4.16 -5.27 -3.38
C PHE A 72 -3.93 -6.73 -3.02
N PHE A 73 -2.71 -7.15 -3.30
CA PHE A 73 -2.21 -8.50 -3.16
C PHE A 73 -1.02 -8.48 -2.20
N PRO A 74 -1.25 -8.77 -0.90
CA PRO A 74 -0.21 -8.64 0.12
C PRO A 74 1.06 -9.45 -0.19
N ASN A 75 0.89 -10.66 -0.73
CA ASN A 75 2.01 -11.56 -1.03
C ASN A 75 2.85 -11.04 -2.21
N GLN A 76 2.20 -10.46 -3.21
CA GLN A 76 2.84 -9.89 -4.40
C GLN A 76 3.35 -8.45 -4.20
N GLN A 77 3.03 -7.82 -3.06
CA GLN A 77 3.32 -6.39 -2.79
C GLN A 77 2.79 -5.46 -3.90
N LEU A 78 1.67 -5.86 -4.51
CA LEU A 78 1.03 -5.17 -5.63
C LEU A 78 -0.30 -4.58 -5.17
N GLY A 79 -0.63 -3.37 -5.63
CA GLY A 79 -1.93 -2.78 -5.33
C GLY A 79 -2.32 -1.69 -6.32
N ILE A 80 -3.63 -1.48 -6.44
CA ILE A 80 -4.26 -0.46 -7.27
C ILE A 80 -5.18 0.38 -6.38
N VAL A 81 -5.10 1.71 -6.58
CA VAL A 81 -6.07 2.65 -6.03
C VAL A 81 -6.80 3.31 -7.17
N LEU A 82 -8.13 3.25 -7.14
CA LEU A 82 -9.00 3.99 -8.04
C LEU A 82 -9.77 5.03 -7.22
N MET A 83 -9.80 6.27 -7.72
CA MET A 83 -10.66 7.32 -7.18
C MET A 83 -11.32 8.05 -8.34
N THR A 84 -12.64 8.15 -8.30
CA THR A 84 -13.45 8.86 -9.29
C THR A 84 -14.33 9.90 -8.63
N ASN A 85 -14.76 10.87 -9.41
CA ASN A 85 -15.77 11.88 -9.05
C ASN A 85 -17.17 11.53 -9.60
N ASP A 86 -17.41 10.26 -9.87
CA ASP A 86 -18.74 9.72 -10.20
C ASP A 86 -18.90 8.43 -9.41
N GLY A 87 -20.03 8.24 -8.74
CA GLY A 87 -20.33 7.02 -7.98
C GLY A 87 -20.78 5.85 -8.86
N ARG A 88 -21.12 6.09 -10.14
CA ARG A 88 -21.73 5.11 -11.06
C ARG A 88 -20.71 4.39 -11.95
N VAL A 89 -19.51 4.11 -11.44
CA VAL A 89 -18.36 3.72 -12.28
C VAL A 89 -18.40 2.27 -12.79
N ASP A 90 -19.55 1.63 -12.75
CA ASP A 90 -19.62 0.17 -12.74
C ASP A 90 -19.43 -0.44 -14.14
N ASN A 91 -19.83 0.27 -15.21
CA ASN A 91 -19.88 -0.31 -16.56
C ASN A 91 -18.63 -0.07 -17.42
N ILE A 92 -17.79 0.91 -17.08
CA ILE A 92 -16.62 1.29 -17.90
C ILE A 92 -15.31 1.07 -17.16
N ALA A 93 -15.16 1.61 -15.95
CA ALA A 93 -13.87 1.52 -15.26
C ALA A 93 -13.62 0.15 -14.65
N MET A 94 -14.65 -0.54 -14.14
CA MET A 94 -14.46 -1.84 -13.48
C MET A 94 -13.90 -2.91 -14.42
N PRO A 95 -14.39 -3.09 -15.66
CA PRO A 95 -13.76 -4.03 -16.60
C PRO A 95 -12.30 -3.70 -16.93
N ILE A 96 -11.99 -2.40 -17.10
CA ILE A 96 -10.62 -1.93 -17.36
C ILE A 96 -9.74 -2.22 -16.15
N LEU A 97 -10.23 -1.97 -14.94
CA LEU A 97 -9.52 -2.22 -13.70
C LEU A 97 -9.24 -3.70 -13.51
N ILE A 98 -10.22 -4.56 -13.76
CA ILE A 98 -10.05 -6.02 -13.70
C ILE A 98 -8.97 -6.47 -14.69
N LYS A 99 -8.99 -5.95 -15.92
CA LYS A 99 -7.97 -6.28 -16.92
C LYS A 99 -6.58 -5.78 -16.50
N LEU A 100 -6.47 -4.52 -16.07
CA LEU A 100 -5.21 -3.94 -15.57
C LEU A 100 -4.67 -4.71 -14.36
N LYS A 101 -5.54 -5.10 -13.43
CA LYS A 101 -5.21 -5.92 -12.26
C LYS A 101 -4.59 -7.24 -12.67
N GLN A 102 -5.22 -7.93 -13.63
CA GLN A 102 -4.69 -9.20 -14.14
C GLN A 102 -3.34 -8.98 -14.85
N ASP A 103 -3.22 -7.97 -15.70
CA ASP A 103 -1.99 -7.68 -16.44
C ASP A 103 -0.83 -7.34 -15.48
N LEU A 104 -1.09 -6.59 -14.40
CA LEU A 104 -0.09 -6.28 -13.38
C LEU A 104 0.29 -7.51 -12.55
N LEU A 105 -0.67 -8.36 -12.20
CA LEU A 105 -0.38 -9.63 -11.52
C LEU A 105 0.51 -10.52 -12.39
N ASP A 106 0.17 -10.64 -13.68
CA ASP A 106 0.92 -11.44 -14.63
C ASP A 106 2.36 -10.90 -14.78
N GLN A 107 2.54 -9.58 -14.80
CA GLN A 107 3.87 -8.96 -14.78
C GLN A 107 4.67 -9.24 -13.50
N VAL A 108 4.03 -9.28 -12.33
CA VAL A 108 4.72 -9.57 -11.05
C VAL A 108 5.08 -11.05 -10.94
N ARG A 109 4.15 -11.94 -11.30
CA ARG A 109 4.33 -13.40 -11.32
C ARG A 109 5.39 -13.79 -12.35
N CYS A 110 5.27 -13.26 -13.56
CA CYS A 110 6.06 -13.61 -14.73
C CYS A 110 6.46 -12.37 -15.54
N PRO A 111 7.47 -11.61 -15.10
CA PRO A 111 7.96 -10.49 -15.90
C PRO A 111 8.58 -11.01 -17.21
N GLU A 112 8.54 -10.18 -18.25
CA GLU A 112 9.20 -10.50 -19.53
C GLU A 112 10.68 -10.82 -19.32
N SER A 113 11.37 -10.03 -18.49
CA SER A 113 12.76 -10.30 -18.15
C SER A 113 13.11 -9.91 -16.71
N ARG A 114 14.16 -10.53 -16.18
CA ARG A 114 14.77 -10.13 -14.90
C ARG A 114 16.27 -9.88 -15.08
N THR A 115 16.77 -8.84 -14.41
CA THR A 115 18.20 -8.57 -14.33
C THR A 115 18.59 -8.41 -12.86
N PHE A 116 19.51 -9.23 -12.39
CA PHE A 116 20.06 -9.20 -11.05
C PHE A 116 21.45 -8.57 -11.08
N VAL A 117 21.63 -7.49 -10.31
CA VAL A 117 22.93 -6.85 -10.06
C VAL A 117 23.06 -6.68 -8.56
N GLY A 118 24.14 -7.17 -7.96
CA GLY A 118 24.34 -7.01 -6.52
C GLY A 118 25.78 -7.22 -6.11
N THR A 119 26.18 -6.58 -5.02
CA THR A 119 27.46 -6.80 -4.34
C THR A 119 27.14 -7.34 -2.94
N GLY A 120 26.77 -8.62 -2.86
CA GLY A 120 26.36 -9.25 -1.61
C GLY A 120 25.95 -10.72 -1.82
N ILE A 121 25.91 -11.49 -0.73
CA ILE A 121 25.55 -12.92 -0.74
C ILE A 121 24.06 -13.07 -0.45
N TRP A 122 23.34 -13.73 -1.36
CA TRP A 122 21.92 -14.04 -1.24
C TRP A 122 21.77 -15.41 -0.58
N GLY A 123 21.13 -15.50 0.58
CA GLY A 123 21.05 -16.72 1.40
C GLY A 123 19.63 -17.17 1.71
N ARG A 124 18.73 -17.15 0.73
CA ARG A 124 17.35 -17.61 0.91
C ARG A 124 16.93 -18.48 -0.26
N ASP A 125 16.16 -19.52 0.05
CA ASP A 125 15.59 -20.41 -0.96
C ASP A 125 14.56 -19.67 -1.81
N LEU A 126 14.87 -19.47 -3.10
CA LEU A 126 14.07 -18.64 -4.00
C LEU A 126 14.06 -19.19 -5.43
N THR A 127 12.88 -19.17 -6.06
CA THR A 127 12.70 -19.40 -7.49
C THR A 127 12.38 -18.06 -8.15
N TYR A 128 13.08 -17.74 -9.24
CA TYR A 128 12.83 -16.56 -10.05
C TYR A 128 12.43 -16.98 -11.45
N GLU A 129 11.25 -16.57 -11.88
CA GLU A 129 10.70 -16.87 -13.21
C GLU A 129 10.71 -15.62 -14.10
N ALA A 130 10.96 -15.80 -15.40
CA ALA A 130 10.81 -14.75 -16.42
C ALA A 130 10.32 -15.35 -17.76
N ALA A 131 9.50 -14.62 -18.49
CA ALA A 131 8.93 -15.10 -19.75
C ALA A 131 9.97 -15.24 -20.88
N ASP A 132 10.99 -14.38 -20.90
CA ASP A 132 12.03 -14.37 -21.93
C ASP A 132 13.40 -14.66 -21.32
N PHE A 133 13.95 -13.74 -20.52
CA PHE A 133 15.32 -13.88 -20.04
C PHE A 133 15.56 -13.51 -18.58
N ILE A 134 16.56 -14.18 -17.98
CA ILE A 134 17.17 -13.81 -16.71
C ILE A 134 18.65 -13.51 -16.94
N GLU A 135 19.12 -12.35 -16.49
CA GLU A 135 20.55 -12.03 -16.43
C GLU A 135 21.01 -11.82 -14.98
N ALA A 136 22.21 -12.28 -14.64
CA ALA A 136 22.80 -12.07 -13.31
C ALA A 136 24.26 -11.63 -13.40
N TYR A 137 24.61 -10.53 -12.72
CA TYR A 137 25.92 -9.87 -12.75
C TYR A 137 26.41 -9.58 -11.33
N ALA A 138 27.69 -9.81 -11.06
CA ALA A 138 28.29 -9.62 -9.72
C ALA A 138 27.58 -10.38 -8.56
N PHE A 139 26.65 -11.27 -8.90
CA PHE A 139 25.67 -11.83 -7.99
C PHE A 139 26.23 -13.05 -7.25
N GLN A 140 26.18 -13.06 -5.92
CA GLN A 140 26.66 -14.19 -5.11
C GLN A 140 25.52 -14.89 -4.39
N ILE A 141 25.50 -16.22 -4.46
CA ILE A 141 24.52 -17.06 -3.76
C ILE A 141 25.24 -17.79 -2.64
N GLY A 142 24.68 -17.76 -1.43
CA GLY A 142 25.17 -18.46 -0.25
C GLY A 142 24.55 -19.84 -0.09
N ASP A 143 24.61 -20.38 1.13
CA ASP A 143 24.02 -21.68 1.50
C ASP A 143 22.49 -21.65 1.41
N SER A 144 21.97 -21.80 0.19
CA SER A 144 20.56 -21.68 -0.16
C SER A 144 20.27 -22.34 -1.51
N LYS A 145 18.99 -22.63 -1.75
CA LYS A 145 18.49 -23.14 -3.01
C LYS A 145 17.97 -22.01 -3.90
N VAL A 146 18.65 -21.75 -5.02
CA VAL A 146 18.23 -20.73 -5.99
C VAL A 146 17.90 -21.38 -7.31
N VAL A 147 16.69 -21.13 -7.82
CA VAL A 147 16.25 -21.57 -9.14
C VAL A 147 16.01 -20.35 -10.03
N PHE A 148 16.68 -20.29 -11.18
CA PHE A 148 16.34 -19.38 -12.27
C PHE A 148 15.57 -20.16 -13.32
N ASP A 149 14.40 -19.69 -13.70
CA ASP A 149 13.58 -20.24 -14.78
C ASP A 149 13.25 -19.14 -15.78
N ALA A 150 13.71 -19.26 -17.03
CA ALA A 150 13.50 -18.24 -18.04
C ALA A 150 12.97 -18.87 -19.33
N GLY A 151 12.07 -18.23 -20.07
CA GLY A 151 11.46 -18.89 -21.23
C GLY A 151 12.44 -19.17 -22.37
N ASN A 152 13.45 -18.31 -22.55
CA ASN A 152 14.41 -18.43 -23.64
C ASN A 152 15.87 -18.41 -23.18
N THR A 153 16.24 -17.58 -22.21
CA THR A 153 17.67 -17.32 -21.94
C THR A 153 18.01 -17.03 -20.48
N ILE A 154 19.01 -17.74 -19.94
CA ILE A 154 19.66 -17.39 -18.68
C ILE A 154 21.12 -17.00 -18.96
N ARG A 155 21.49 -15.75 -18.64
CA ARG A 155 22.87 -15.23 -18.81
C ARG A 155 23.51 -14.95 -17.47
N LEU A 156 24.42 -15.83 -17.07
CA LEU A 156 25.29 -15.63 -15.91
C LEU A 156 26.54 -14.87 -16.37
N LYS A 157 26.61 -13.60 -16.01
CA LYS A 157 27.68 -12.69 -16.45
C LYS A 157 28.80 -12.60 -15.42
N PRO A 158 29.97 -12.06 -15.79
CA PRO A 158 31.13 -12.02 -14.90
C PRO A 158 30.79 -11.49 -13.50
N GLY A 159 31.34 -12.15 -12.49
CA GLY A 159 31.06 -11.86 -11.08
C GLY A 159 29.90 -12.65 -10.48
N PHE A 160 29.12 -13.40 -11.27
CA PHE A 160 28.22 -14.41 -10.72
C PHE A 160 29.01 -15.51 -9.98
N ARG A 161 28.64 -15.85 -8.75
CA ARG A 161 29.25 -16.92 -7.95
C ARG A 161 28.18 -17.68 -7.16
N ALA A 162 28.09 -18.99 -7.35
CA ALA A 162 27.45 -19.87 -6.38
C ALA A 162 28.53 -20.32 -5.38
N LEU A 163 28.35 -20.00 -4.10
CA LEU A 163 29.31 -20.38 -3.06
C LEU A 163 29.15 -21.86 -2.68
N GLU A 164 30.12 -22.39 -1.94
CA GLU A 164 30.04 -23.76 -1.43
C GLU A 164 28.79 -23.93 -0.56
N GLY A 165 28.06 -25.04 -0.76
CA GLY A 165 26.75 -25.30 -0.13
C GLY A 165 25.54 -24.84 -0.95
N THR A 166 25.70 -23.97 -1.96
CA THR A 166 24.59 -23.53 -2.80
C THR A 166 23.98 -24.65 -3.65
N GLN A 167 22.65 -24.74 -3.68
CA GLN A 167 21.90 -25.50 -4.69
C GLN A 167 21.37 -24.56 -5.77
N PHE A 168 22.13 -24.35 -6.85
CA PHE A 168 21.71 -23.51 -7.96
C PHE A 168 21.16 -24.36 -9.12
N LYS A 169 19.96 -24.01 -9.62
CA LYS A 169 19.35 -24.63 -10.80
C LYS A 169 18.97 -23.55 -11.82
N ALA A 170 19.33 -23.76 -13.08
CA ALA A 170 18.88 -22.94 -14.21
C ALA A 170 17.95 -23.80 -15.09
N ILE A 171 16.78 -23.28 -15.40
CA ILE A 171 15.72 -23.94 -16.15
C ILE A 171 15.32 -23.03 -17.32
N ILE A 172 15.05 -23.63 -18.47
CA ILE A 172 14.44 -22.93 -19.60
C ILE A 172 13.04 -23.53 -19.82
N ASP A 173 12.08 -23.08 -19.01
CA ASP A 173 10.66 -23.46 -19.09
C ASP A 173 9.77 -22.20 -19.11
N GLY A 174 10.27 -21.09 -18.56
CA GLY A 174 9.57 -19.82 -18.49
C GLY A 174 8.87 -19.66 -17.16
N CYS A 175 7.60 -19.31 -17.19
CA CYS A 175 6.82 -19.15 -15.97
C CYS A 175 5.77 -20.24 -15.85
N GLY A 176 5.58 -20.74 -14.63
CA GLY A 176 4.61 -21.81 -14.32
C GLY A 176 5.15 -23.24 -14.43
N GLY A 177 6.47 -23.44 -14.26
CA GLY A 177 7.13 -24.71 -14.56
C GLY A 177 6.47 -25.96 -13.95
N THR A 178 6.48 -27.07 -14.71
CA THR A 178 6.03 -28.46 -14.41
C THR A 178 4.90 -28.74 -13.39
N THR A 179 4.03 -27.79 -13.04
CA THR A 179 2.83 -28.05 -12.22
C THR A 179 1.55 -27.35 -12.70
N THR A 180 1.51 -26.76 -13.89
CA THR A 180 0.19 -26.54 -14.51
C THR A 180 0.23 -26.43 -16.05
N PRO A 181 -0.50 -27.30 -16.79
CA PRO A 181 -0.65 -27.18 -18.23
C PRO A 181 -1.56 -26.01 -18.60
N ALA A 182 -1.26 -25.36 -19.72
CA ALA A 182 -2.24 -24.59 -20.46
C ALA A 182 -3.50 -25.45 -20.73
N MET A 183 -4.64 -25.00 -20.20
CA MET A 183 -6.00 -25.52 -20.44
C MET A 183 -6.31 -26.96 -20.03
N ALA A 184 -6.87 -27.18 -18.83
CA ALA A 184 -8.07 -28.03 -18.59
C ALA A 184 -8.46 -28.15 -17.10
N ARG A 185 -9.64 -27.61 -16.77
CA ARG A 185 -10.74 -28.15 -15.93
C ARG A 185 -10.48 -28.91 -14.60
N LYS A 186 -11.21 -28.44 -13.57
CA LYS A 186 -11.99 -29.16 -12.53
C LYS A 186 -11.37 -30.41 -11.87
N SER A 187 -10.99 -30.29 -10.60
CA SER A 187 -11.65 -30.87 -9.41
C SER A 187 -10.70 -30.81 -8.19
N PHE A 188 -11.23 -30.45 -7.02
CA PHE A 188 -10.52 -30.57 -5.75
C PHE A 188 -11.47 -31.28 -4.78
N GLU A 189 -11.10 -32.46 -4.30
CA GLU A 189 -11.74 -33.15 -3.18
C GLU A 189 -10.85 -33.02 -1.94
N ALA A 190 -11.52 -32.75 -0.82
CA ALA A 190 -10.95 -32.50 0.49
C ALA A 190 -10.78 -33.81 1.30
N GLY A 191 -9.83 -33.78 2.24
CA GLY A 191 -9.64 -34.79 3.28
C GLY A 191 -9.25 -34.13 4.61
N VAL A 192 -9.77 -34.69 5.71
CA VAL A 192 -10.16 -34.06 6.99
C VAL A 192 -9.27 -34.45 8.20
N GLU A 193 -9.10 -33.48 9.13
CA GLU A 193 -8.94 -33.43 10.61
C GLU A 193 -8.08 -34.38 11.49
N SER A 194 -7.50 -33.76 12.55
CA SER A 194 -7.75 -33.98 14.02
C SER A 194 -6.43 -34.01 14.85
N GLY A 195 -6.23 -33.42 16.04
CA GLY A 195 -7.06 -32.68 17.01
C GLY A 195 -6.27 -32.24 18.28
N ASN A 196 -6.85 -31.28 19.04
CA ASN A 196 -6.79 -30.90 20.48
C ASN A 196 -5.51 -30.58 21.32
N GLN A 197 -5.34 -29.27 21.65
CA GLN A 197 -5.24 -28.51 22.95
C GLN A 197 -4.65 -29.12 24.26
N PRO A 198 -4.19 -28.34 25.30
CA PRO A 198 -4.61 -26.98 25.77
C PRO A 198 -3.54 -25.97 26.33
N VAL A 199 -3.98 -24.74 26.69
CA VAL A 199 -3.25 -23.54 27.23
C VAL A 199 -3.33 -23.45 28.78
N PRO A 200 -2.50 -22.69 29.58
CA PRO A 200 -2.66 -21.22 29.87
C PRO A 200 -1.34 -20.50 30.38
N PRO A 201 -1.33 -19.34 31.09
CA PRO A 201 -1.58 -17.94 30.65
C PRO A 201 -0.48 -16.88 30.98
N LYS A 202 -0.60 -15.70 30.34
CA LYS A 202 -0.23 -14.29 30.71
C LYS A 202 1.15 -13.92 31.30
N LYS A 203 1.79 -12.90 30.69
CA LYS A 203 2.24 -11.67 31.40
C LYS A 203 2.38 -10.46 30.47
N ALA A 204 2.03 -9.30 31.01
CA ALA A 204 2.06 -7.99 30.38
C ALA A 204 3.48 -7.44 30.26
N ALA A 205 3.75 -6.69 29.19
CA ALA A 205 4.87 -5.77 29.11
C ALA A 205 4.47 -4.53 28.29
N SER A 206 4.96 -3.39 28.77
CA SER A 206 4.56 -2.02 28.48
C SER A 206 4.74 -1.57 27.03
N PHE A 207 3.76 -0.81 26.53
CA PHE A 207 3.91 0.03 25.34
C PHE A 207 4.71 1.28 25.70
N ALA A 208 5.98 1.30 25.31
CA ALA A 208 6.73 2.55 25.20
C ALA A 208 6.38 3.18 23.84
N GLU A 209 5.76 4.35 23.88
CA GLU A 209 5.43 5.19 22.73
C GLU A 209 6.66 5.43 21.85
N ARG A 210 6.56 5.10 20.56
CA ARG A 210 7.46 5.65 19.53
C ARG A 210 6.65 6.51 18.57
N SER A 211 6.85 7.81 18.77
CA SER A 211 6.50 8.97 17.97
C SER A 211 6.33 8.67 16.47
N SER A 212 5.10 8.82 16.00
CA SER A 212 4.75 9.01 14.60
C SER A 212 5.31 10.34 14.11
N THR A 213 5.93 10.34 12.93
CA THR A 213 6.34 11.55 12.20
C THR A 213 5.20 12.58 12.17
N GLU A 214 5.33 13.65 12.95
CA GLU A 214 4.34 14.72 13.06
C GLU A 214 4.18 15.45 11.72
N GLN A 215 2.92 15.64 11.29
CA GLN A 215 2.63 16.62 10.24
C GLN A 215 2.99 18.02 10.78
N PRO A 216 3.76 18.84 10.04
CA PRO A 216 4.21 20.14 10.51
C PRO A 216 3.10 21.19 10.68
N LEU A 217 1.87 20.90 10.19
CA LEU A 217 0.65 21.66 10.47
C LEU A 217 -0.43 20.71 10.99
N HIS A 218 -0.88 20.93 12.22
CA HIS A 218 -1.97 20.20 12.86
C HIS A 218 -3.29 20.96 12.72
N LEU A 219 -4.32 20.31 12.21
CA LEU A 219 -5.64 20.89 11.94
C LEU A 219 -6.69 20.22 12.83
N MET A 220 -7.35 20.99 13.70
CA MET A 220 -8.33 20.43 14.64
C MET A 220 -9.55 21.34 14.83
N PRO A 221 -10.78 20.84 14.61
CA PRO A 221 -11.11 19.55 14.01
C PRO A 221 -10.83 19.56 12.49
N ASN A 222 -10.58 18.38 11.90
CA ASN A 222 -10.57 18.18 10.44
C ASN A 222 -11.13 16.78 10.16
N PRO A 223 -12.39 16.63 9.69
CA PRO A 223 -13.25 17.66 9.13
C PRO A 223 -13.72 18.75 10.13
N PHE A 224 -13.94 19.97 9.65
CA PHE A 224 -14.43 21.10 10.46
C PHE A 224 -15.81 21.58 10.01
N ARG A 225 -16.58 22.13 10.95
CA ARG A 225 -17.92 22.70 10.68
C ARG A 225 -17.88 24.20 10.45
N ASP A 226 -17.51 24.97 11.46
CA ASP A 226 -17.48 26.43 11.36
C ASP A 226 -16.05 26.97 11.40
N VAL A 227 -15.32 26.56 12.43
CA VAL A 227 -13.96 27.01 12.72
C VAL A 227 -13.02 25.83 12.79
N VAL A 228 -11.81 26.01 12.26
CA VAL A 228 -10.69 25.08 12.42
C VAL A 228 -9.50 25.78 13.08
N LYS A 229 -8.88 25.11 14.05
CA LYS A 229 -7.60 25.53 14.64
C LYS A 229 -6.46 24.92 13.83
N MET A 230 -5.51 25.76 13.44
CA MET A 230 -4.35 25.41 12.63
C MET A 230 -3.07 25.70 13.44
N ALA A 231 -2.40 24.66 13.90
CA ALA A 231 -1.22 24.76 14.76
C ALA A 231 0.07 24.33 14.04
N TYR A 232 1.11 25.15 14.10
CA TYR A 232 2.39 24.93 13.42
C TYR A 232 3.57 25.39 14.27
N THR A 233 4.77 24.87 13.98
CA THR A 233 6.01 25.21 14.69
C THR A 233 6.98 25.90 13.75
N VAL A 234 7.52 27.03 14.19
CA VAL A 234 8.57 27.79 13.51
C VAL A 234 9.89 27.47 14.21
N LYS A 235 10.87 26.90 13.48
CA LYS A 235 12.16 26.48 14.06
C LYS A 235 13.14 27.64 14.29
N GLN A 236 13.03 28.68 13.47
CA GLN A 236 13.88 29.87 13.51
C GLN A 236 13.09 31.06 12.97
N THR A 237 13.47 32.29 13.34
CA THR A 237 12.75 33.49 12.91
C THR A 237 12.56 33.52 11.40
N SER A 238 11.31 33.43 10.94
CA SER A 238 10.95 33.25 9.53
C SER A 238 9.65 33.96 9.21
N THR A 239 9.50 34.39 7.95
CA THR A 239 8.21 34.87 7.43
C THR A 239 7.28 33.69 7.22
N VAL A 240 6.07 33.77 7.77
CA VAL A 240 5.04 32.74 7.70
C VAL A 240 3.89 33.22 6.83
N ASN A 241 3.43 32.37 5.92
CA ASN A 241 2.26 32.61 5.09
C ASN A 241 1.42 31.33 5.01
N LEU A 242 0.14 31.41 5.35
CA LEU A 242 -0.79 30.29 5.30
C LEU A 242 -1.99 30.70 4.45
N VAL A 243 -2.19 29.99 3.34
CA VAL A 243 -3.25 30.29 2.37
C VAL A 243 -4.08 29.04 2.11
N LEU A 244 -5.38 29.24 1.96
CA LEU A 244 -6.37 28.22 1.60
C LEU A 244 -6.86 28.44 0.18
N TYR A 245 -7.03 27.34 -0.55
CA TYR A 245 -7.49 27.30 -1.94
C TYR A 245 -8.67 26.35 -2.09
N ASN A 246 -9.59 26.68 -3.00
CA ASN A 246 -10.54 25.70 -3.50
C ASN A 246 -9.89 24.76 -4.52
N VAL A 247 -10.63 23.76 -5.00
CA VAL A 247 -10.13 22.76 -5.95
C VAL A 247 -9.81 23.33 -7.34
N GLN A 248 -10.35 24.50 -7.68
CA GLN A 248 -10.03 25.24 -8.90
C GLN A 248 -8.74 26.08 -8.76
N GLY A 249 -8.12 26.10 -7.58
CA GLY A 249 -6.91 26.87 -7.30
C GLY A 249 -7.16 28.33 -6.92
N ASN A 250 -8.41 28.75 -6.74
CA ASN A 250 -8.74 30.10 -6.27
C ASN A 250 -8.47 30.20 -4.77
N GLU A 251 -7.85 31.30 -4.34
CA GLU A 251 -7.67 31.60 -2.92
C GLU A 251 -9.03 31.89 -2.27
N VAL A 252 -9.31 31.19 -1.17
CA VAL A 252 -10.56 31.32 -0.40
C VAL A 252 -10.35 31.87 1.00
N GLY A 253 -9.10 32.00 1.44
CA GLY A 253 -8.77 32.55 2.74
C GLY A 253 -7.27 32.53 3.02
N ARG A 254 -6.83 33.42 3.90
CA ARG A 254 -5.42 33.54 4.29
C ARG A 254 -5.28 33.73 5.80
N PRO A 255 -5.26 32.63 6.58
CA PRO A 255 -5.13 32.71 8.03
C PRO A 255 -3.86 33.42 8.52
N VAL A 256 -2.75 33.36 7.78
CA VAL A 256 -1.51 34.07 8.12
C VAL A 256 -0.99 34.74 6.85
N ASN A 257 -0.77 36.05 6.89
CA ASN A 257 -0.38 36.83 5.71
C ASN A 257 1.01 37.45 5.87
N ASN A 258 2.04 36.73 5.41
CA ASN A 258 3.44 37.19 5.41
C ASN A 258 3.91 37.78 6.75
N GLU A 259 3.61 37.09 7.85
CA GLU A 259 3.95 37.54 9.20
C GLU A 259 5.34 37.06 9.61
N LEU A 260 6.18 37.95 10.15
CA LEU A 260 7.45 37.54 10.75
C LEU A 260 7.19 36.90 12.12
N LYS A 261 7.55 35.62 12.29
CA LYS A 261 7.41 34.87 13.54
C LYS A 261 8.78 34.44 14.05
N SER A 262 9.03 34.58 15.35
CA SER A 262 10.21 34.01 16.02
C SER A 262 10.11 32.49 16.12
N ALA A 263 11.18 31.82 16.56
CA ALA A 263 11.08 30.39 16.86
C ALA A 263 10.01 30.13 17.95
N GLY A 264 9.13 29.15 17.74
CA GLY A 264 8.04 28.84 18.65
C GLY A 264 6.88 28.09 18.01
N ALA A 265 5.94 27.65 18.85
CA ALA A 265 4.67 27.05 18.43
C ALA A 265 3.59 28.14 18.31
N TYR A 266 2.81 28.08 17.24
CA TYR A 266 1.76 29.05 16.92
C TYR A 266 0.46 28.33 16.59
N GLN A 267 -0.66 28.98 16.91
CA GLN A 267 -1.99 28.52 16.55
C GLN A 267 -2.77 29.70 15.96
N VAL A 268 -3.48 29.44 14.87
CA VAL A 268 -4.43 30.39 14.26
C VAL A 268 -5.78 29.71 14.08
N GLU A 269 -6.85 30.48 14.18
CA GLU A 269 -8.21 30.02 13.88
C GLU A 269 -8.64 30.56 12.52
N PHE A 270 -9.33 29.71 11.75
CA PHE A 270 -9.94 30.11 10.49
C PHE A 270 -11.44 29.83 10.55
N ASP A 271 -12.23 30.90 10.33
CA ASP A 271 -13.68 30.83 10.19
C ASP A 271 -14.05 30.55 8.74
N GLY A 272 -14.54 29.34 8.48
CA GLY A 272 -14.97 28.88 7.17
C GLY A 272 -16.48 28.79 7.03
N ARG A 273 -17.29 29.48 7.86
CA ARG A 273 -18.77 29.43 7.76
C ARG A 273 -19.31 29.86 6.40
N ALA A 274 -18.60 30.76 5.72
CA ALA A 274 -18.96 31.22 4.37
C ALA A 274 -18.48 30.27 3.26
N LEU A 275 -17.70 29.25 3.58
CA LEU A 275 -17.20 28.29 2.61
C LEU A 275 -18.22 27.16 2.38
N PRO A 276 -18.51 26.80 1.12
CA PRO A 276 -19.26 25.59 0.81
C PRO A 276 -18.62 24.33 1.40
N ASP A 277 -19.42 23.29 1.61
CA ASP A 277 -18.88 21.99 1.98
C ASP A 277 -18.01 21.43 0.88
N GLY A 278 -16.92 20.77 1.26
CA GLY A 278 -15.98 20.21 0.31
C GLY A 278 -14.54 20.21 0.77
N MET A 279 -13.67 19.91 -0.19
CA MET A 279 -12.24 19.83 0.01
C MET A 279 -11.57 21.16 -0.33
N TYR A 280 -10.69 21.59 0.55
CA TYR A 280 -9.82 22.74 0.39
C TYR A 280 -8.36 22.29 0.46
N LEU A 281 -7.49 23.01 -0.23
CA LEU A 281 -6.04 22.82 -0.17
C LEU A 281 -5.45 23.94 0.66
N TYR A 282 -4.45 23.64 1.48
CA TYR A 282 -3.68 24.66 2.17
C TYR A 282 -2.23 24.64 1.72
N ARG A 283 -1.61 25.81 1.78
CA ARG A 283 -0.16 25.98 1.64
C ARG A 283 0.34 26.82 2.81
N LEU A 284 1.12 26.19 3.68
CA LEU A 284 1.89 26.83 4.74
C LEU A 284 3.32 27.03 4.24
N GLN A 285 3.79 28.26 4.25
CA GLN A 285 5.16 28.62 3.95
C GLN A 285 5.80 29.20 5.20
N ILE A 286 6.97 28.68 5.59
CA ILE A 286 7.79 29.17 6.70
C ILE A 286 9.19 29.42 6.13
N GLY A 287 9.50 30.67 5.80
CA GLY A 287 10.71 31.02 5.07
C GLY A 287 10.77 30.32 3.71
N THR A 288 11.73 29.41 3.54
CA THR A 288 11.91 28.59 2.33
C THR A 288 11.18 27.25 2.39
N GLU A 289 10.74 26.80 3.57
CA GLU A 289 10.02 25.55 3.72
C GLU A 289 8.55 25.74 3.30
N THR A 290 8.03 24.81 2.50
CA THR A 290 6.63 24.80 2.08
C THR A 290 5.99 23.46 2.45
N VAL A 291 4.87 23.53 3.15
CA VAL A 291 4.03 22.40 3.54
C VAL A 291 2.69 22.57 2.86
N ASN A 292 2.28 21.56 2.11
CA ASN A 292 0.97 21.51 1.47
C ASN A 292 0.12 20.42 2.11
N GLY A 293 -1.19 20.62 2.13
CA GLY A 293 -2.10 19.57 2.54
C GLY A 293 -3.55 19.91 2.23
N LYS A 294 -4.45 19.15 2.84
CA LYS A 294 -5.89 19.24 2.61
C LYS A 294 -6.63 19.57 3.90
N LEU A 295 -7.75 20.25 3.75
CA LEU A 295 -8.69 20.62 4.79
C LEU A 295 -10.10 20.25 4.31
N ILE A 296 -10.91 19.61 5.15
CA ILE A 296 -12.26 19.14 4.79
C ILE A 296 -13.30 19.94 5.58
N LYS A 297 -14.21 20.61 4.88
CA LYS A 297 -15.35 21.35 5.45
C LYS A 297 -16.63 20.51 5.31
N THR A 298 -17.39 20.40 6.40
CA THR A 298 -18.70 19.74 6.44
C THR A 298 -19.72 20.64 7.15
N GLN A 299 -21.00 20.58 6.78
CA GLN A 299 -22.06 21.29 7.51
C GLN A 299 -22.41 20.65 8.84
#